data_AF-A0A3M3JYX1-F1
#
_entry.id   AF-A0A3M3JYX1-F1
#
_cell.length_a   1.000
_cell.length_b   1.000
_cell.length_c   1.000
_cell.angle_alpha   90.00
_cell.angle_beta   90.00
_cell.angle_gamma   90.00
#
_symmetry.space_group_name_H-M   'P 1'
#
loop_
_entity.id
_entity.type
_entity.pdbx_description
1 polymer ?
#
loop_
_entity_poly.entity_id
_entity_poly.type
_entity_poly.pdbx_seq_one_letter_code
_entity_poly.pdbx_strand_id
1 'polypeptide(L)'
;YQTNITRLDAYITPACKQYLQSDFDLRKSSGELRKRVRGVYEIPGRGFGDSPELRTVTNSIDDWTVTLDISADEYYGGQLVKRALARYPLHVVRMDVDPETNPFGLAWDCYNGAPQRIEGNVETPAAPSKGVFK
;
A
#
# COMPACT_ATOMS: atom_id res chain seq x y z
N TYR A 1 -7.33 1.40 8.65
CA TYR A 1 -7.32 0.17 7.84
C TYR A 1 -8.74 -0.17 7.41
N GLN A 2 -9.61 -0.75 8.26
CA GLN A 2 -10.97 -1.17 7.88
C GLN A 2 -11.77 -0.12 7.10
N THR A 3 -11.75 1.13 7.54
CA THR A 3 -12.44 2.25 6.86
C THR A 3 -11.99 2.43 5.41
N ASN A 4 -10.72 2.18 5.08
CA ASN A 4 -10.23 2.28 3.72
C ASN A 4 -10.72 1.12 2.84
N ILE A 5 -10.86 -0.08 3.39
CA ILE A 5 -11.45 -1.22 2.66
C ILE A 5 -12.88 -0.87 2.25
N THR A 6 -13.69 -0.36 3.19
CA THR A 6 -15.07 0.05 2.90
C THR A 6 -15.14 1.24 1.94
N ARG A 7 -14.29 2.25 2.11
CA ARG A 7 -14.28 3.46 1.28
C ARG A 7 -13.86 3.17 -0.17
N LEU A 8 -12.98 2.19 -0.37
CA LEU A 8 -12.40 1.86 -1.68
C LEU A 8 -13.02 0.61 -2.31
N ASP A 9 -14.19 0.16 -1.82
CA ASP A 9 -14.80 -1.09 -2.22
C ASP A 9 -15.03 -1.21 -3.73
N ALA A 10 -15.41 -0.10 -4.38
CA ALA A 10 -15.63 -0.05 -5.83
C ALA A 10 -14.34 -0.17 -6.66
N TYR A 11 -13.16 -0.06 -6.02
CA TYR A 11 -11.83 -0.08 -6.67
C TYR A 11 -11.03 -1.35 -6.36
N ILE A 12 -11.59 -2.31 -5.63
CA ILE A 12 -10.95 -3.58 -5.29
C ILE A 12 -11.85 -4.74 -5.70
N THR A 13 -11.26 -5.85 -6.12
CA THR A 13 -12.06 -7.05 -6.44
C THR A 13 -12.66 -7.66 -5.18
N PRO A 14 -13.76 -8.44 -5.28
CA PRO A 14 -14.31 -9.16 -4.12
C PRO A 14 -13.30 -10.11 -3.45
N ALA A 15 -12.45 -10.77 -4.24
CA ALA A 15 -11.40 -11.63 -3.73
C ALA A 15 -10.34 -10.83 -2.94
N CYS A 16 -9.87 -9.72 -3.50
CA CYS A 16 -8.91 -8.87 -2.82
C CYS A 16 -9.50 -8.22 -1.56
N LYS A 17 -10.78 -7.84 -1.57
CA LYS A 17 -11.50 -7.37 -0.37
C LYS A 17 -11.47 -8.41 0.75
N GLN A 18 -11.77 -9.68 0.46
CA GLN A 18 -11.73 -10.76 1.45
C GLN A 18 -10.31 -10.98 2.00
N TYR A 19 -9.31 -10.91 1.13
CA TYR A 19 -7.91 -10.97 1.54
C TYR A 19 -7.54 -9.83 2.50
N LEU A 20 -7.90 -8.58 2.17
CA LEU A 20 -7.61 -7.40 3.00
C LEU A 20 -8.36 -7.43 4.35
N GLN A 21 -9.58 -7.96 4.38
CA GLN A 21 -10.33 -8.17 5.62
C GLN A 21 -9.65 -9.20 6.52
N SER A 22 -9.19 -10.30 5.94
CA SER A 22 -8.45 -11.34 6.66
C SER A 22 -7.10 -10.81 7.20
N ASP A 23 -6.35 -10.03 6.41
CA ASP A 23 -5.12 -9.38 6.86
C ASP A 23 -5.40 -8.36 7.98
N PHE A 24 -6.49 -7.60 7.88
CA PHE A 24 -6.91 -6.68 8.94
C PHE A 24 -7.18 -7.43 10.26
N ASP A 25 -7.94 -8.52 10.23
CA ASP A 25 -8.28 -9.28 11.43
C ASP A 25 -7.04 -9.95 12.06
N LEU A 26 -6.15 -10.49 11.23
CA LEU A 26 -4.87 -11.04 11.68
C LEU A 26 -4.02 -9.97 12.39
N ARG A 27 -3.84 -8.80 11.78
CA ARG A 27 -3.04 -7.70 12.38
C ARG A 27 -3.69 -7.09 13.61
N LYS A 28 -5.02 -7.04 13.63
CA LYS A 28 -5.77 -6.55 14.80
C LYS A 28 -5.59 -7.49 15.98
N SER A 29 -5.71 -8.80 15.75
CA SER A 29 -5.56 -9.82 16.80
C SER A 29 -4.11 -9.94 17.29
N SER A 30 -3.11 -9.76 16.41
CA SER A 30 -1.69 -9.69 16.80
C SER A 30 -1.28 -8.39 17.49
N GLY A 31 -2.16 -7.37 17.53
CA GLY A 31 -1.89 -6.08 18.15
C GLY A 31 -1.05 -5.13 17.29
N GLU A 32 -0.73 -5.50 16.05
CA GLU A 32 0.05 -4.70 15.10
C GLU A 32 -0.62 -3.39 14.65
N LEU A 33 -1.90 -3.18 14.96
CA LEU A 33 -2.63 -1.96 14.63
C LEU A 33 -2.79 -1.00 15.83
N ARG A 34 -2.42 -1.42 17.05
CA ARG A 34 -2.64 -0.62 18.26
C ARG A 34 -1.68 0.56 18.30
N LYS A 35 -2.23 1.80 18.33
CA LYS A 35 -1.48 3.06 18.33
C LYS A 35 -0.49 3.20 17.16
N ARG A 36 -0.65 2.39 16.10
CA ARG A 36 0.18 2.40 14.91
C ARG A 36 -0.57 3.04 13.76
N VAL A 37 0.06 4.00 13.11
CA VAL A 37 -0.44 4.65 11.90
C VAL A 37 0.63 4.50 10.84
N ARG A 38 0.21 4.18 9.60
CA ARG A 38 1.13 4.10 8.46
C ARG A 38 0.76 5.14 7.41
N GLY A 39 1.72 5.97 7.05
CA GLY A 39 1.65 6.83 5.87
C GLY A 39 2.32 6.11 4.70
N VAL A 40 1.70 6.18 3.52
CA VAL A 40 2.25 5.61 2.28
C VAL A 40 2.40 6.73 1.28
N TYR A 41 3.57 6.81 0.64
CA TYR A 41 3.96 7.86 -0.28
C TYR A 41 4.67 7.26 -1.48
N GLU A 42 4.58 7.89 -2.64
CA GLU A 42 5.49 7.58 -3.75
C GLU A 42 6.93 7.96 -3.39
N ILE A 43 7.90 7.22 -3.91
CA ILE A 43 9.31 7.60 -3.81
C ILE A 43 9.61 8.64 -4.90
N PRO A 44 10.18 9.82 -4.59
CA PRO A 44 10.52 10.82 -5.59
C PRO A 44 11.40 10.28 -6.73
N GLY A 45 11.04 10.61 -7.97
CA GLY A 45 11.72 10.10 -9.18
C GLY A 45 11.46 8.62 -9.48
N ARG A 46 10.56 7.99 -8.73
CA ARG A 46 10.12 6.60 -8.87
C ARG A 46 8.59 6.48 -8.72
N GLY A 47 7.86 7.57 -8.90
CA GLY A 47 6.40 7.55 -8.97
C GLY A 47 5.92 6.83 -10.22
N PHE A 48 4.62 6.54 -10.29
CA PHE A 48 4.05 5.95 -11.50
C PHE A 48 4.24 6.86 -12.72
N GLY A 49 3.98 8.16 -12.56
CA GLY A 49 4.05 9.16 -13.63
C GLY A 49 5.45 9.42 -14.19
N ASP A 50 6.52 9.04 -13.48
CA ASP A 50 7.90 9.24 -13.94
C ASP A 50 8.28 8.28 -15.08
N SER A 51 7.71 7.07 -15.11
CA SER A 51 7.94 6.07 -16.17
C SER A 51 6.79 5.05 -16.28
N PRO A 52 5.58 5.48 -16.72
CA PRO A 52 4.40 4.61 -16.75
C PRO A 52 4.59 3.32 -17.57
N GLU A 53 5.27 3.42 -18.71
CA GLU A 53 5.56 2.33 -19.64
C GLU A 53 6.52 1.28 -19.06
N LEU A 54 7.42 1.68 -18.16
CA LEU A 54 8.32 0.74 -17.46
C LEU A 54 7.66 0.12 -16.23
N ARG A 55 6.61 0.76 -15.71
CA ARG A 55 5.88 0.33 -14.51
C ARG A 55 4.66 -0.52 -14.81
N THR A 56 4.23 -0.60 -16.06
CA THR A 56 3.03 -1.33 -16.46
C THR A 56 3.39 -2.47 -17.41
N VAL A 57 2.99 -3.69 -17.04
CA VAL A 57 3.01 -4.84 -17.94
C VAL A 57 1.57 -5.15 -18.31
N THR A 58 1.27 -5.13 -19.61
CA THR A 58 -0.03 -5.54 -20.14
C THR A 58 -0.01 -7.05 -20.36
N ASN A 59 -0.76 -7.79 -19.55
CA ASN A 59 -0.88 -9.24 -19.68
C ASN A 59 -2.00 -9.59 -20.67
N SER A 60 -3.09 -8.81 -20.69
CA SER A 60 -4.18 -8.90 -21.67
C SER A 60 -4.91 -7.56 -21.83
N ILE A 61 -6.00 -7.52 -22.60
CA ILE A 61 -6.86 -6.34 -22.74
C ILE A 61 -7.59 -5.95 -21.44
N ASP A 62 -7.66 -6.88 -20.48
CA ASP A 62 -8.39 -6.74 -19.21
C ASP A 62 -7.52 -7.05 -17.98
N ASP A 63 -6.21 -7.20 -18.17
CA ASP A 63 -5.27 -7.65 -17.13
C ASP A 63 -3.92 -6.95 -17.25
N TRP A 64 -3.49 -6.32 -16.16
CA TRP A 64 -2.23 -5.60 -16.07
C TRP A 64 -1.52 -5.88 -14.74
N THR A 65 -0.18 -5.81 -14.79
CA THR A 65 0.66 -5.69 -13.60
C THR A 65 1.19 -4.27 -13.51
N VAL A 66 0.88 -3.56 -12.43
CA VAL A 66 1.35 -2.19 -12.16
C VAL A 66 2.32 -2.19 -10.99
N THR A 67 3.54 -1.71 -11.23
CA THR A 67 4.61 -1.66 -10.24
C THR A 67 4.67 -0.30 -9.55
N LEU A 68 4.38 -0.27 -8.26
CA LEU A 68 4.53 0.93 -7.42
C LEU A 68 5.75 0.80 -6.52
N ASP A 69 6.63 1.80 -6.52
CA ASP A 69 7.69 1.94 -5.53
C ASP A 69 7.23 2.95 -4.48
N ILE A 70 7.01 2.49 -3.25
CA ILE A 70 6.46 3.29 -2.17
C ILE A 70 7.42 3.42 -0.99
N SER A 71 7.34 4.55 -0.30
CA SER A 71 7.83 4.73 1.06
C SER A 71 6.68 4.56 2.04
N ALA A 72 6.85 3.71 3.04
CA ALA A 72 5.92 3.51 4.13
C ALA A 72 6.54 3.99 5.45
N ASP A 73 5.93 5.01 6.03
CA ASP A 73 6.29 5.54 7.34
C ASP A 73 5.37 4.96 8.40
N GLU A 74 5.93 4.34 9.42
CA GLU A 74 5.18 3.82 10.54
C GLU A 74 5.39 4.70 11.77
N TYR A 75 4.28 5.19 12.31
CA TYR A 75 4.22 5.99 13.52
C TYR A 75 3.65 5.16 14.65
N TYR A 76 4.25 5.24 15.83
CA TYR A 76 3.73 4.69 17.08
C TYR A 76 3.48 5.81 18.07
N GLY A 77 2.23 6.02 18.48
CA GLY A 77 1.88 7.11 19.41
C GLY A 77 2.25 8.50 18.90
N GLY A 78 2.23 8.71 17.58
CA GLY A 78 2.59 9.98 16.93
C GLY A 78 4.08 10.14 16.60
N GLN A 79 4.95 9.23 17.07
CA GLN A 79 6.38 9.27 16.76
C GLN A 79 6.70 8.35 15.58
N LEU A 80 7.48 8.83 14.61
CA LEU A 80 8.00 8.01 13.53
C LEU A 80 8.97 6.96 14.08
N VAL A 81 8.68 5.68 13.88
CA VAL A 81 9.49 4.56 14.39
C VAL A 81 10.14 3.74 13.29
N LYS A 82 9.64 3.83 12.05
CA LYS A 82 10.20 3.10 10.91
C LYS A 82 9.87 3.83 9.62
N ARG A 83 10.81 3.82 8.68
CA ARG A 83 10.57 4.10 7.27
C ARG A 83 11.06 2.91 6.45
N ALA A 84 10.27 2.46 5.49
CA ALA A 84 10.60 1.34 4.62
C ALA A 84 10.30 1.68 3.17
N LEU A 85 11.23 1.37 2.28
CA LEU A 85 11.02 1.45 0.84
C LEU A 85 10.68 0.06 0.31
N ALA A 86 9.62 -0.04 -0.48
CA ALA A 86 9.17 -1.31 -1.01
C ALA A 86 8.52 -1.16 -2.39
N ARG A 87 8.72 -2.19 -3.21
CA ARG A 87 8.15 -2.36 -4.54
C ARG A 87 6.96 -3.30 -4.46
N TYR A 88 5.82 -2.83 -4.93
CA TYR A 88 4.56 -3.56 -4.94
C TYR A 88 4.16 -3.86 -6.39
N PRO A 89 4.13 -5.14 -6.80
CA PRO A 89 3.56 -5.55 -8.08
C PRO A 89 2.05 -5.71 -7.91
N LEU A 90 1.29 -4.63 -8.13
CA LEU A 90 -0.16 -4.68 -8.08
C LEU A 90 -0.70 -5.44 -9.30
N HIS A 91 -1.66 -6.33 -9.08
CA HIS A 91 -2.46 -6.90 -10.16
C HIS A 91 -3.71 -6.04 -10.33
N VAL A 92 -3.95 -5.57 -11.55
CA VAL A 92 -5.07 -4.68 -11.89
C VAL A 92 -5.86 -5.31 -13.02
N VAL A 93 -7.18 -5.34 -12.89
CA VAL A 93 -8.08 -5.97 -13.85
C VAL A 93 -9.18 -5.01 -14.28
N ARG A 94 -9.78 -5.25 -15.46
CA ARG A 94 -11.07 -4.63 -15.79
C ARG A 94 -12.13 -5.19 -14.84
N MET A 95 -12.98 -4.31 -14.32
CA MET A 95 -14.13 -4.70 -13.52
C MET A 95 -15.36 -3.93 -14.00
N ASP A 96 -16.44 -4.67 -14.24
CA ASP A 96 -17.74 -4.06 -14.56
C ASP A 96 -18.39 -3.56 -13.26
N VAL A 97 -18.41 -2.24 -13.10
CA VAL A 97 -18.90 -1.53 -11.92
C VAL A 97 -19.59 -0.25 -12.32
N ASP A 98 -20.48 0.22 -11.46
CA ASP A 98 -21.16 1.51 -11.65
C ASP A 98 -20.14 2.65 -11.82
N PRO A 99 -20.11 3.32 -13.00
CA PRO A 99 -19.19 4.41 -13.28
C PRO A 99 -19.30 5.60 -12.33
N GLU A 100 -20.46 5.80 -11.68
CA GLU A 100 -20.64 6.85 -10.67
C GLU A 100 -19.79 6.58 -9.41
N THR A 101 -19.48 5.31 -9.14
CA THR A 101 -18.67 4.89 -7.98
C THR A 101 -17.21 4.60 -8.35
N ASN A 102 -16.97 4.10 -9.57
CA ASN A 102 -15.66 3.86 -10.14
C ASN A 102 -15.66 4.23 -11.64
N PRO A 103 -15.26 5.46 -12.00
CA PRO A 103 -15.30 5.94 -13.37
C PRO A 103 -14.25 5.28 -14.29
N PHE A 104 -13.31 4.51 -13.73
CA PHE A 104 -12.23 3.89 -14.50
C PHE A 104 -12.57 2.50 -15.01
N GLY A 105 -13.53 1.80 -14.38
CA GLY A 105 -13.81 0.39 -14.69
C GLY A 105 -12.61 -0.53 -14.44
N LEU A 106 -11.70 -0.13 -13.55
CA LEU A 106 -10.50 -0.87 -13.16
C LEU A 106 -10.53 -1.17 -11.67
N ALA A 107 -10.05 -2.34 -11.29
CA ALA A 107 -9.98 -2.77 -9.91
C ALA A 107 -8.62 -3.35 -9.56
N TRP A 108 -8.20 -3.11 -8.32
CA TRP A 108 -7.04 -3.73 -7.73
C TRP A 108 -7.37 -5.15 -7.24
N ASP A 109 -6.75 -6.15 -7.86
CA ASP A 109 -6.87 -7.58 -7.55
C ASP A 109 -5.67 -8.06 -6.72
N CYS A 110 -5.27 -7.26 -5.73
CA CYS A 110 -4.17 -7.54 -4.84
C CYS A 110 -2.82 -7.63 -5.58
N TYR A 111 -2.06 -8.72 -5.49
CA TYR A 111 -0.66 -8.70 -5.91
C TYR A 111 -0.34 -9.78 -6.94
N ASN A 112 0.38 -9.39 -8.00
CA ASN A 112 0.96 -10.32 -8.98
C ASN A 112 2.22 -11.03 -8.41
N GLY A 113 2.62 -10.70 -7.18
CA GLY A 113 3.74 -11.32 -6.47
C GLY A 113 3.95 -10.69 -5.09
N ALA A 114 4.87 -11.25 -4.31
CA ALA A 114 5.18 -10.68 -2.99
C ALA A 114 5.82 -9.28 -3.13
N PRO A 115 5.40 -8.28 -2.34
CA PRO A 115 6.09 -7.00 -2.25
C PRO A 115 7.57 -7.20 -1.89
N GLN A 116 8.45 -6.48 -2.57
CA GLN A 116 9.90 -6.60 -2.41
C GLN A 116 10.46 -5.37 -1.69
N ARG A 117 11.39 -5.57 -0.75
CA ARG A 117 12.09 -4.44 -0.14
C ARG A 117 13.02 -3.79 -1.18
N ILE A 118 13.03 -2.46 -1.21
CA ILE A 118 14.01 -1.70 -2.00
C ILE A 118 15.16 -1.36 -1.07
N GLU A 119 16.35 -1.85 -1.39
CA GLU A 119 17.55 -1.48 -0.65
C GLU A 119 17.95 -0.03 -0.96
N GLY A 120 18.28 0.72 0.08
CA GLY A 120 18.65 2.13 0.00
C GLY A 120 18.92 2.71 1.38
N ASN A 121 19.68 3.82 1.43
CA ASN A 121 19.91 4.56 2.67
C ASN A 121 18.64 5.29 3.08
N VAL A 122 17.81 4.60 3.85
CA VAL A 122 16.69 5.23 4.56
C VAL A 122 17.25 5.72 5.89
N GLU A 123 17.20 7.04 6.13
CA GLU A 123 17.54 7.57 7.45
C GLU A 123 16.66 6.89 8.51
N THR A 124 17.32 6.28 9.49
CA THR A 124 16.62 5.67 10.62
C THR A 124 16.03 6.82 11.45
N PRO A 125 14.74 6.78 11.79
CA PRO A 125 14.16 7.80 12.66
C PRO A 125 14.97 7.90 13.96
N ALA A 126 15.30 9.12 14.37
CA ALA A 126 16.05 9.36 15.60
C ALA A 126 15.30 8.75 16.80
N ALA A 127 16.02 8.00 17.63
CA ALA A 127 15.46 7.48 18.87
C ALA A 127 14.96 8.64 19.75
N PRO A 128 13.80 8.51 20.43
CA PRO A 128 13.35 9.56 21.33
C PRO A 128 14.42 9.76 22.41
N SER A 129 14.86 11.01 22.60
CA SER A 129 15.78 11.36 23.68
C SER A 129 15.13 10.92 25.00
N LYS A 130 15.77 9.98 25.72
CA LYS A 130 15.35 9.68 27.09
C LYS A 130 15.52 10.98 27.89
N GLY A 131 14.41 11.64 28.20
CA GLY A 131 14.42 12.81 29.07
C GLY A 131 15.11 12.43 30.37
N VAL A 132 16.24 13.07 30.65
CA VAL A 132 16.89 13.00 31.95
C VAL A 132 16.02 13.83 32.89
N PHE A 133 15.11 13.17 33.61
CA PHE A 133 14.48 13.79 34.78
C PHE A 133 15.58 13.89 35.86
N LYS A 134 15.95 15.13 36.19
CA LYS A 134 16.78 15.47 37.36
C LYS A 134 15.89 15.69 38.57
#